data_AF-A0A7U9L1S7-F1
#
_entry.id   AF-A0A7U9L1S7-F1
#
_cell.length_a   1.000
_cell.length_b   1.000
_cell.length_c   1.000
_cell.angle_alpha   90.00
_cell.angle_beta   90.00
_cell.angle_gamma   90.00
#
_symmetry.space_group_name_H-M   'P 1'
#
loop_
_entity.id
_entity.type
_entity.pdbx_description
1 polymer ?
#
loop_
_entity_poly.entity_id
_entity_poly.type
_entity_poly.pdbx_seq_one_letter_code
_entity_poly.pdbx_strand_id
1 'polypeptide(L)' 'MTTPKPETTMVAIDGSDALAFVIIRPGSTEGSVSIESGAQGMSRQAAAYVLRQVADLFEAEAGR' A
#
# COMPACT_ATOMS: atom_id res chain seq x y z
N MET A 1 -6.15 31.61 7.92
CA MET A 1 -6.03 30.73 6.74
C MET A 1 -6.30 29.31 7.22
N THR A 2 -7.38 28.68 6.78
CA THR A 2 -7.75 27.31 7.16
C THR A 2 -7.01 26.33 6.26
N THR A 3 -6.20 25.45 6.84
CA THR A 3 -5.52 24.38 6.12
C THR A 3 -6.57 23.47 5.49
N PRO A 4 -6.51 23.18 4.17
CA PRO A 4 -7.49 22.30 3.54
C PRO A 4 -7.40 20.92 4.21
N LYS A 5 -8.55 20.44 4.68
CA LYS A 5 -8.68 19.10 5.27
C LYS A 5 -8.50 18.09 4.13
N PRO A 6 -7.60 17.10 4.23
CA PRO A 6 -7.41 16.13 3.15
C PRO A 6 -8.74 15.42 2.88
N GLU A 7 -9.21 15.48 1.64
CA GLU A 7 -10.38 14.72 1.19
C GLU A 7 -10.08 13.24 1.40
N THR A 8 -10.80 12.62 2.34
CA THR A 8 -10.61 11.20 2.65
C THR A 8 -11.48 10.41 1.69
N THR A 9 -10.94 10.10 0.51
CA THR A 9 -11.61 9.25 -0.47
C THR A 9 -11.51 7.80 -0.01
N MET A 10 -12.61 7.23 0.46
CA MET A 10 -12.68 5.81 0.82
C MET A 10 -12.83 4.98 -0.45
N VAL A 11 -11.74 4.32 -0.87
CA VAL A 11 -11.77 3.34 -1.95
C VAL A 11 -12.07 1.98 -1.32
N ALA A 12 -13.28 1.47 -1.53
CA ALA A 12 -13.59 0.08 -1.22
C ALA A 12 -13.02 -0.81 -2.32
N ILE A 13 -12.02 -1.63 -1.98
CA ILE A 13 -11.53 -2.69 -2.86
C ILE A 13 -12.34 -3.94 -2.52
N ASP A 14 -13.07 -4.49 -3.49
CA ASP A 14 -13.64 -5.83 -3.35
C ASP A 14 -12.48 -6.84 -3.30
N GLY A 15 -12.17 -7.31 -2.10
CA GLY A 15 -11.05 -8.19 -1.82
C GLY A 15 -11.35 -9.66 -2.06
N SER A 16 -12.53 -10.01 -2.59
CA SER A 16 -12.97 -11.41 -2.77
C SER A 16 -11.99 -12.23 -3.61
N ASP A 17 -11.30 -11.59 -4.56
CA ASP A 17 -10.30 -12.22 -5.44
C ASP A 17 -8.84 -11.81 -5.10
N ALA A 18 -8.61 -11.10 -4.00
CA ALA A 18 -7.28 -10.64 -3.62
C ALA A 18 -6.45 -11.76 -2.95
N LEU A 19 -5.32 -12.11 -3.55
CA LEU A 19 -4.42 -13.13 -2.99
C LEU A 19 -3.56 -12.60 -1.84
N ALA A 20 -3.24 -11.30 -1.86
CA ALA A 20 -2.50 -10.58 -0.83
C ALA A 20 -2.86 -9.07 -0.84
N PHE A 21 -2.61 -8.37 0.28
CA PHE A 21 -2.83 -6.93 0.39
C PHE A 21 -1.74 -6.24 1.21
N VAL A 22 -1.56 -4.94 0.92
CA VAL A 22 -0.80 -3.99 1.75
C VAL A 22 -1.62 -2.71 1.87
N ILE A 23 -1.88 -2.28 3.10
CA ILE A 23 -2.54 -1.02 3.41
C ILE A 23 -1.50 -0.12 4.07
N ILE A 24 -1.20 1.00 3.41
CA ILE A 24 -0.27 2.02 3.91
C ILE A 24 -1.10 3.21 4.38
N ARG A 25 -0.94 3.59 5.64
CA ARG A 25 -1.62 4.74 6.27
C ARG A 25 -0.58 5.72 6.80
N PRO A 26 -0.90 7.02 6.94
CA PRO A 26 -0.10 7.93 7.76
C PRO A 26 0.07 7.35 9.17
N GLY A 27 1.29 7.37 9.70
CA GLY A 27 1.55 6.96 11.07
C GLY A 27 1.26 8.08 12.07
N SER A 28 1.44 7.78 13.36
CA SER A 28 1.15 8.72 14.46
C SER A 28 2.21 9.82 14.65
N THR A 29 3.38 9.68 14.03
CA THR A 29 4.46 10.68 14.06
C THR A 29 4.71 11.24 12.67
N GLU A 30 5.22 12.48 12.59
CA GLU A 30 5.54 13.12 11.32
C GLU A 30 6.52 12.28 10.48
N GLY A 31 6.23 12.12 9.20
CA GLY A 31 7.04 11.31 8.28
C GLY A 31 6.89 9.79 8.46
N SER A 32 6.09 9.31 9.42
CA SER A 32 5.90 7.88 9.63
C SER A 32 4.72 7.31 8.84
N VAL A 33 4.77 6.00 8.61
CA VAL A 33 3.66 5.23 8.01
C VAL A 33 3.31 4.03 8.89
N SER A 34 2.03 3.69 8.92
CA SER A 34 1.52 2.42 9.46
C SER A 34 1.23 1.48 8.29
N ILE A 35 1.75 0.25 8.38
CA ILE A 35 1.58 -0.76 7.34
C ILE A 35 0.82 -1.94 7.92
N GLU A 36 -0.24 -2.34 7.23
CA GLU A 36 -0.96 -3.58 7.48
C GLU A 36 -0.87 -4.45 6.23
N SER A 37 -0.64 -5.75 6.40
CA SER A 37 -0.52 -6.66 5.27
C SER A 37 -1.06 -8.04 5.60
N GLY A 38 -1.48 -8.76 4.56
CA GLY A 38 -1.98 -10.11 4.66
C GLY A 38 -1.87 -10.85 3.34
N ALA A 39 -1.88 -12.18 3.43
CA ALA A 39 -1.92 -13.08 2.27
C ALA A 39 -2.77 -14.30 2.65
N GLN A 40 -3.81 -14.55 1.87
CA GLN A 40 -4.77 -15.63 2.12
C GLN A 40 -4.91 -16.57 0.92
N GLY A 41 -4.69 -16.08 -0.30
CA GLY A 41 -4.69 -16.90 -1.53
C GLY A 41 -3.30 -17.30 -2.03
N MET A 42 -2.22 -16.86 -1.37
CA MET A 42 -0.85 -17.18 -1.76
C MET A 42 0.10 -17.27 -0.57
N SER A 43 1.29 -17.87 -0.76
CA SER A 43 2.32 -17.89 0.28
C SER A 43 2.90 -16.49 0.52
N ARG A 44 3.32 -16.23 1.75
CA ARG A 44 3.96 -14.96 2.12
C ARG A 44 5.25 -14.72 1.34
N GLN A 45 6.02 -15.77 1.03
CA GLN A 45 7.23 -15.64 0.21
C GLN A 45 6.89 -15.18 -1.22
N ALA A 46 5.85 -15.76 -1.83
CA ALA A 46 5.43 -15.36 -3.17
C ALA A 46 4.88 -13.93 -3.18
N ALA A 47 4.10 -13.54 -2.16
CA ALA A 47 3.64 -12.16 -2.01
C ALA A 47 4.82 -11.17 -1.88
N ALA A 48 5.83 -11.49 -1.06
CA ALA A 48 7.02 -10.66 -0.91
C ALA A 48 7.84 -10.53 -2.20
N TYR A 49 7.89 -11.58 -3.02
CA TYR A 49 8.53 -11.54 -4.33
C TYR A 49 7.80 -10.57 -5.28
N VAL A 50 6.47 -10.67 -5.36
CA VAL A 50 5.65 -9.75 -6.18
C VAL A 50 5.77 -8.30 -5.70
N LEU A 51 5.68 -8.06 -4.39
CA LEU A 51 5.82 -6.71 -3.83
C LEU A 51 7.18 -6.07 -4.13
N ARG A 52 8.24 -6.88 -4.29
CA ARG A 52 9.55 -6.38 -4.73
C ARG A 52 9.52 -5.91 -6.18
N GLN A 53 8.90 -6.69 -7.06
CA GLN A 53 8.72 -6.27 -8.45
C GLN A 53 7.90 -4.97 -8.55
N VAL A 54 6.89 -4.80 -7.70
CA VAL A 54 6.13 -3.55 -7.61
C VAL A 54 7.02 -2.38 -7.17
N ALA A 55 7.89 -2.60 -6.17
CA ALA A 55 8.85 -1.57 -5.76
C ALA A 55 9.81 -1.19 -6.91
N ASP A 56 10.34 -2.18 -7.62
CA ASP A 56 11.22 -1.95 -8.78
C ASP A 56 10.51 -1.12 -9.87
N LEU A 57 9.21 -1.34 -10.10
CA LEU A 57 8.40 -0.55 -11.04
C LEU A 57 8.26 0.91 -10.60
N PHE A 58 7.97 1.16 -9.32
CA PHE A 58 7.88 2.52 -8.80
C PHE A 58 9.22 3.27 -8.91
N GLU A 59 10.33 2.60 -8.60
CA GLU A 59 11.67 3.19 -8.74
C GLU A 59 11.98 3.56 -10.20
N ALA A 60 11.62 2.69 -11.14
CA ALA A 60 11.79 2.96 -12.56
C ALA A 60 10.95 4.15 -13.07
N GLU A 61 9.75 4.34 -12.52
CA GLU A 61 8.88 5.47 -12.85
C GLU A 61 9.36 6.78 -12.21
N ALA A 62 9.88 6.74 -10.99
CA ALA A 62 10.39 7.91 -10.27
C ALA A 62 11.70 8.47 -10.86
N GLY A 63 12.43 7.68 -11.65
CA GLY A 63 13.67 8.07 -12.33
C GLY A 63 13.48 8.79 -13.68
N ARG A 64 12.25 9.15 -14.06
CA ARG A 64 11.93 10.03 -15.22
C ARG A 64 11.55 11.43 -14.77
#